data_AF-A0A0K2RRI3-F1
#
_entry.id   AF-A0A0K2RRI3-F1
#
_cell.length_a   1.000
_cell.length_b   1.000
_cell.length_c   1.000
_cell.angle_alpha   90.00
_cell.angle_beta   90.00
_cell.angle_gamma   90.00
#
_symmetry.space_group_name_H-M   'P 1'
#
loop_
_entity.id
_entity.type
_entity.pdbx_description
1 polymer ?
#
loop_
_entity_poly.entity_id
_entity_poly.type
_entity_poly.pdbx_seq_one_letter_code
_entity_poly.pdbx_strand_id
1 'polypeptide(L)'
;MPEEYKLASDAELDARIRTAKETLGDRAVILGHFYQRDEVVQYADFVGDSFQLANAALTKPDAEAIIFCGVHFMAETADILSSADQAVILPNLAAGCSMADMADEDSVEECWEQLEELFGTAPDSEGRAPVIPVTYMNSSAALKAFCGRNGGIVCTSSNAKTVLEWAFERGQRSSSSLTSTWAATRPRR
;
A
#
# COMPACT_ATOMS: atom_id res chain seq x y z
N MET A 1 -19.66 -12.42 13.01
CA MET A 1 -19.83 -13.49 12.00
C MET A 1 -21.05 -14.35 12.37
N PRO A 2 -21.98 -14.61 11.45
CA PRO A 2 -23.14 -15.49 11.65
C PRO A 2 -22.77 -16.90 12.13
N GLU A 3 -23.62 -17.52 12.95
CA GLU A 3 -23.38 -18.86 13.51
C GLU A 3 -23.32 -19.96 12.44
N GLU A 4 -24.10 -19.81 11.37
CA GLU A 4 -24.08 -20.78 10.26
C GLU A 4 -22.70 -20.92 9.59
N TYR A 5 -21.89 -19.86 9.54
CA TYR A 5 -20.54 -19.93 8.97
C TYR A 5 -19.54 -20.48 9.97
N LYS A 6 -19.80 -20.36 11.28
CA LYS A 6 -18.93 -20.91 12.33
C LYS A 6 -19.08 -22.43 12.45
N LEU A 7 -20.29 -22.93 12.20
CA LEU A 7 -20.64 -24.34 12.37
C LEU A 7 -20.54 -25.15 11.07
N ALA A 8 -20.41 -24.47 9.92
CA ALA A 8 -20.22 -25.12 8.63
C ALA A 8 -18.87 -25.86 8.58
N SER A 9 -18.88 -27.03 7.95
CA SER A 9 -17.67 -27.76 7.59
C SER A 9 -16.90 -27.07 6.45
N ASP A 10 -15.62 -27.38 6.30
CA ASP A 10 -14.78 -26.84 5.23
C ASP A 10 -15.37 -27.11 3.84
N ALA A 11 -15.99 -28.28 3.63
CA ALA A 11 -16.63 -28.64 2.37
C ALA A 11 -17.87 -27.78 2.08
N GLU A 12 -18.66 -27.43 3.11
CA GLU A 12 -19.81 -26.54 2.97
C GLU A 12 -19.37 -25.10 2.69
N LEU A 13 -18.30 -24.64 3.34
CA LEU A 13 -17.72 -23.32 3.09
C LEU A 13 -17.14 -23.23 1.67
N ASP A 14 -16.39 -24.23 1.22
CA ASP A 14 -15.87 -24.30 -0.16
C ASP A 14 -16.99 -24.23 -1.20
N ALA A 15 -18.03 -25.05 -1.04
CA ALA A 15 -19.18 -25.05 -1.94
C ALA A 15 -19.87 -23.68 -1.98
N ARG A 16 -20.07 -23.05 -0.82
CA ARG A 16 -20.68 -21.72 -0.72
C ARG A 16 -19.83 -20.64 -1.40
N ILE A 17 -18.52 -20.61 -1.17
CA ILE A 17 -17.62 -19.64 -1.80
C ILE A 17 -17.64 -19.80 -3.31
N ARG A 18 -17.57 -21.03 -3.83
CA ARG A 18 -17.62 -21.29 -5.27
C ARG A 18 -18.96 -20.88 -5.88
N THR A 19 -20.07 -21.24 -5.25
CA THR A 19 -21.40 -20.82 -5.71
C THR A 19 -21.53 -19.29 -5.72
N ALA A 20 -21.01 -18.61 -4.70
CA ALA A 20 -21.01 -17.14 -4.65
C ALA A 20 -20.16 -16.54 -5.78
N LYS A 21 -18.95 -17.05 -6.01
CA LYS A 21 -18.10 -16.61 -7.14
C LYS A 21 -18.77 -16.82 -8.48
N GLU A 22 -19.38 -17.98 -8.71
CA GLU A 22 -20.11 -18.27 -9.94
C GLU A 22 -21.33 -17.35 -10.13
N THR A 23 -22.06 -17.07 -9.05
CA THR A 23 -23.25 -16.20 -9.09
C THR A 23 -22.89 -14.74 -9.35
N LEU A 24 -21.80 -14.25 -8.76
CA LEU A 24 -21.33 -12.88 -8.92
C LEU A 24 -20.59 -12.68 -10.25
N GLY A 25 -19.89 -13.70 -10.74
CA GLY A 25 -19.10 -13.62 -11.96
C GLY A 25 -18.13 -12.44 -11.93
N ASP A 26 -18.07 -11.68 -13.02
CA ASP A 26 -17.18 -10.52 -13.14
C ASP A 26 -17.56 -9.33 -12.24
N ARG A 27 -18.72 -9.36 -11.57
CA ARG A 27 -19.12 -8.32 -10.60
C ARG A 27 -18.31 -8.37 -9.31
N ALA A 28 -17.58 -9.47 -9.06
CA ALA A 28 -16.72 -9.60 -7.89
C ALA A 28 -15.32 -10.07 -8.30
N VAL A 29 -14.29 -9.47 -7.69
CA VAL A 29 -12.90 -9.92 -7.80
C VAL A 29 -12.32 -10.17 -6.41
N ILE A 30 -11.58 -11.27 -6.26
CA ILE A 30 -10.90 -11.63 -5.03
C ILE A 30 -9.40 -11.43 -5.21
N LEU A 31 -8.81 -10.56 -4.40
CA LEU A 31 -7.38 -10.24 -4.37
C LEU A 31 -6.72 -10.90 -3.16
N GLY A 32 -5.73 -11.77 -3.37
CA GLY A 32 -5.04 -12.50 -2.30
C GLY A 32 -3.58 -12.10 -2.14
N HIS A 33 -3.17 -11.70 -0.93
CA HIS A 33 -1.76 -11.46 -0.65
C HIS A 33 -0.98 -12.78 -0.50
N PHE A 34 0.32 -12.80 -0.84
CA PHE A 34 1.19 -13.98 -0.70
C PHE A 34 1.26 -14.60 0.70
N TYR A 35 0.89 -13.85 1.73
CA TYR A 35 0.87 -14.32 3.13
C TYR A 35 -0.46 -14.92 3.56
N GLN A 36 -1.45 -14.95 2.67
CA GLN A 36 -2.68 -15.69 2.93
C GLN A 36 -2.41 -17.18 2.95
N ARG A 37 -3.22 -17.90 3.73
CA ARG A 37 -3.19 -19.35 3.78
C ARG A 37 -3.70 -19.93 2.45
N ASP A 38 -3.20 -21.11 2.08
CA ASP A 38 -3.62 -21.81 0.86
C ASP A 38 -5.14 -21.97 0.76
N GLU A 39 -5.79 -22.18 1.92
CA GLU A 39 -7.25 -22.29 2.05
C GLU A 39 -8.01 -21.03 1.59
N VAL A 40 -7.36 -19.87 1.58
CA VAL A 40 -7.91 -18.59 1.07
C VAL A 40 -7.41 -18.33 -0.35
N VAL A 41 -6.12 -18.55 -0.60
CA VAL A 41 -5.47 -18.26 -1.90
C VAL A 41 -6.12 -19.04 -3.04
N GLN A 42 -6.60 -20.26 -2.80
CA GLN A 42 -7.31 -21.06 -3.81
C GLN A 42 -8.55 -20.37 -4.41
N TYR A 43 -9.12 -19.37 -3.71
CA TYR A 43 -10.27 -18.62 -4.18
C TYR A 43 -9.89 -17.27 -4.81
N ALA A 44 -8.64 -16.84 -4.74
CA ALA A 44 -8.20 -15.56 -5.28
C ALA A 44 -8.14 -15.59 -6.81
N ASP A 45 -8.62 -14.52 -7.44
CA ASP A 45 -8.48 -14.32 -8.90
C ASP A 45 -7.11 -13.76 -9.25
N PHE A 46 -6.52 -13.01 -8.32
CA PHE A 46 -5.15 -12.50 -8.40
C PHE A 46 -4.41 -12.75 -7.10
N VAL A 47 -3.14 -13.17 -7.21
CA VAL A 47 -2.25 -13.39 -6.08
C VAL A 47 -0.98 -12.56 -6.28
N GLY A 48 -0.61 -11.74 -5.30
CA GLY A 48 0.45 -10.76 -5.49
C GLY A 48 0.98 -10.10 -4.21
N ASP A 49 2.02 -9.28 -4.38
CA ASP A 49 2.44 -8.28 -3.39
C ASP A 49 1.48 -7.07 -3.40
N SER A 50 1.66 -6.15 -2.46
CA SER A 50 0.79 -4.96 -2.34
C SER A 50 0.71 -4.11 -3.62
N PHE A 51 1.81 -3.97 -4.37
CA PHE A 51 1.85 -3.18 -5.59
C PHE A 51 1.14 -3.91 -6.74
N GLN A 52 1.37 -5.20 -6.87
CA GLN A 52 0.72 -6.03 -7.87
C GLN A 52 -0.80 -6.06 -7.66
N LEU A 53 -1.26 -6.20 -6.41
CA LEU A 53 -2.68 -6.22 -6.09
C LEU A 53 -3.36 -4.85 -6.30
N ALA A 54 -2.67 -3.75 -5.97
CA ALA A 54 -3.16 -2.41 -6.27
C ALA A 54 -3.35 -2.18 -7.79
N ASN A 55 -2.41 -2.65 -8.61
CA ASN A 55 -2.57 -2.60 -10.07
C ASN A 55 -3.66 -3.55 -10.57
N ALA A 56 -3.77 -4.75 -9.99
CA ALA A 56 -4.80 -5.72 -10.39
C ALA A 56 -6.22 -5.17 -10.20
N ALA A 57 -6.46 -4.43 -9.09
CA ALA A 57 -7.73 -3.74 -8.85
C ALA A 57 -8.12 -2.81 -10.02
N LEU A 58 -7.16 -2.04 -10.57
CA LEU A 58 -7.38 -1.13 -11.70
C LEU A 58 -7.74 -1.87 -13.01
N THR A 59 -7.40 -3.15 -13.13
CA THR A 59 -7.73 -3.96 -14.33
C THR A 59 -9.16 -4.49 -14.32
N LYS A 60 -9.93 -4.24 -13.26
CA LYS A 60 -11.30 -4.73 -13.06
C LYS A 60 -12.29 -3.57 -12.87
N PRO A 61 -12.48 -2.71 -13.88
CA PRO A 61 -13.36 -1.53 -13.77
C PRO A 61 -14.84 -1.89 -13.60
N ASP A 62 -15.27 -3.05 -14.10
CA ASP A 62 -16.66 -3.50 -14.06
C ASP A 62 -17.01 -4.29 -12.78
N ALA A 63 -16.03 -4.55 -11.91
CA ALA A 63 -16.27 -5.27 -10.66
C ALA A 63 -16.91 -4.33 -9.64
N GLU A 64 -18.15 -4.63 -9.23
CA GLU A 64 -18.85 -3.92 -8.16
C GLU A 64 -18.22 -4.18 -6.78
N ALA A 65 -17.59 -5.34 -6.58
CA ALA A 65 -16.98 -5.74 -5.31
C ALA A 65 -15.54 -6.22 -5.47
N ILE A 66 -14.61 -5.60 -4.73
CA ILE A 66 -13.21 -6.01 -4.62
C ILE A 66 -13.00 -6.60 -3.23
N ILE A 67 -12.94 -7.93 -3.13
CA ILE A 67 -12.73 -8.64 -1.87
C ILE A 67 -11.23 -8.77 -1.64
N PHE A 68 -10.70 -8.00 -0.69
CA PHE A 68 -9.27 -7.92 -0.41
C PHE A 68 -8.89 -8.87 0.73
N CYS A 69 -8.37 -10.05 0.37
CA CYS A 69 -7.81 -11.02 1.30
C CYS A 69 -6.37 -10.60 1.68
N GLY A 70 -6.28 -9.62 2.58
CA GLY A 70 -5.02 -9.03 3.04
C GLY A 70 -5.17 -8.36 4.41
N VAL A 71 -4.49 -7.22 4.58
CA VAL A 71 -4.55 -6.39 5.79
C VAL A 71 -5.07 -4.99 5.46
N HIS A 72 -5.45 -4.24 6.50
CA HIS A 72 -6.18 -2.97 6.40
C HIS A 72 -5.58 -1.98 5.40
N PHE A 73 -4.31 -1.60 5.53
CA PHE A 73 -3.67 -0.61 4.66
C PHE A 73 -3.64 -1.02 3.17
N MET A 74 -3.64 -2.33 2.88
CA MET A 74 -3.67 -2.81 1.50
C MET A 74 -5.06 -2.63 0.91
N ALA A 75 -6.10 -2.97 1.67
CA ALA A 75 -7.48 -2.74 1.29
C ALA A 75 -7.78 -1.24 1.11
N GLU A 76 -7.31 -0.38 2.02
CA GLU A 76 -7.39 1.09 1.86
C GLU A 76 -6.74 1.57 0.56
N THR A 77 -5.62 0.97 0.16
CA THR A 77 -4.96 1.39 -1.08
C THR A 77 -5.74 0.95 -2.32
N ALA A 78 -6.35 -0.24 -2.28
CA ALA A 78 -7.27 -0.65 -3.34
C ALA A 78 -8.50 0.27 -3.40
N ASP A 79 -9.01 0.71 -2.24
CA ASP A 79 -10.16 1.61 -2.12
C ASP A 79 -9.85 2.98 -2.73
N ILE A 80 -8.69 3.57 -2.38
CA ILE A 80 -8.18 4.83 -2.96
C ILE A 80 -8.11 4.79 -4.50
N LEU A 81 -7.82 3.62 -5.08
CA LEU A 81 -7.66 3.43 -6.52
C LEU A 81 -8.95 3.01 -7.23
N SER A 82 -9.96 2.55 -6.49
CA SER A 82 -11.22 2.07 -7.02
C SER A 82 -12.15 3.22 -7.42
N SER A 83 -13.14 2.94 -8.28
CA SER A 83 -14.17 3.93 -8.63
C SER A 83 -15.27 4.01 -7.57
N ALA A 84 -16.07 5.08 -7.58
CA ALA A 84 -17.16 5.28 -6.61
C ALA A 84 -18.26 4.20 -6.67
N ASP A 85 -18.35 3.47 -7.78
CA ASP A 85 -19.32 2.38 -7.98
C ASP A 85 -18.76 1.01 -7.51
N GLN A 86 -17.50 0.98 -7.07
CA GLN A 86 -16.84 -0.23 -6.56
C GLN A 86 -16.78 -0.19 -5.04
N ALA A 87 -17.04 -1.33 -4.40
CA ALA A 87 -16.89 -1.52 -2.97
C ALA A 87 -15.67 -2.38 -2.66
N VAL A 88 -14.72 -1.85 -1.90
CA VAL A 88 -13.60 -2.65 -1.37
C VAL A 88 -13.99 -3.27 -0.04
N ILE A 89 -13.91 -4.60 0.04
CA ILE A 89 -14.35 -5.40 1.18
C ILE A 89 -13.13 -6.08 1.80
N LEU A 90 -12.82 -5.73 3.04
CA LEU A 90 -11.87 -6.46 3.86
C LEU A 90 -12.63 -7.49 4.72
N PRO A 91 -12.50 -8.81 4.48
CA PRO A 91 -13.32 -9.82 5.17
C PRO A 91 -13.16 -9.84 6.70
N ASN A 92 -12.01 -9.39 7.21
CA ASN A 92 -11.73 -9.28 8.62
C ASN A 92 -11.09 -7.92 8.94
N LEU A 93 -11.88 -7.00 9.48
CA LEU A 93 -11.40 -5.66 9.87
C LEU A 93 -10.31 -5.70 10.96
N ALA A 94 -10.19 -6.79 11.71
CA ALA A 94 -9.11 -6.96 12.69
C ALA A 94 -7.76 -7.37 12.04
N ALA A 95 -7.71 -7.54 10.72
CA ALA A 95 -6.47 -7.80 9.98
C ALA A 95 -5.62 -6.51 9.88
N GLY A 96 -5.02 -6.10 10.99
CA GLY A 96 -4.12 -4.96 11.07
C GLY A 96 -2.67 -5.30 10.72
N CYS A 97 -1.82 -4.28 10.68
CA CYS A 97 -0.39 -4.43 10.58
C CYS A 97 0.28 -3.48 11.57
N SER A 98 0.89 -4.05 12.61
CA SER A 98 1.55 -3.26 13.66
C SER A 98 2.66 -2.34 13.15
N MET A 99 3.22 -2.60 11.96
CA MET A 99 4.20 -1.71 11.33
C MET A 99 3.55 -0.45 10.74
N ALA A 100 2.34 -0.56 10.20
CA ALA A 100 1.61 0.60 9.69
C ALA A 100 1.21 1.57 10.82
N ASP A 101 1.05 1.03 12.03
CA ASP A 101 0.68 1.80 13.23
C ASP A 101 1.90 2.43 13.95
N MET A 102 3.14 2.25 13.44
CA MET A 102 4.36 2.77 14.09
C MET A 102 4.59 4.27 13.89
N ALA A 103 3.96 4.86 12.87
CA ALA A 103 4.03 6.29 12.60
C ALA A 103 2.62 6.86 12.68
N ASP A 104 2.35 7.62 13.74
CA ASP A 104 1.12 8.40 13.87
C ASP A 104 1.19 9.68 13.03
N GLU A 105 0.04 10.14 12.55
CA GLU A 105 -0.05 11.30 11.66
C GLU A 105 0.42 12.58 12.35
N ASP A 106 0.05 12.79 13.61
CA ASP A 106 0.39 13.99 14.39
C ASP A 106 1.92 14.13 14.54
N SER A 107 2.62 13.07 14.91
CA SER A 107 4.10 13.08 15.00
C SER A 107 4.77 13.30 13.65
N VAL A 108 4.17 12.84 12.55
CA VAL A 108 4.71 13.07 11.20
C VAL A 108 4.53 14.54 10.79
N GLU A 109 3.38 15.14 11.07
CA GLU A 109 3.12 16.57 10.83
C GLU A 109 4.06 17.46 11.66
N GLU A 110 4.20 17.20 12.97
CA GLU A 110 5.13 17.95 13.82
C GLU A 110 6.58 17.83 13.33
N CYS A 111 7.00 16.63 12.92
CA CYS A 111 8.33 16.42 12.33
C CYS A 111 8.49 17.19 11.02
N TRP A 112 7.44 17.24 10.19
CA TRP A 112 7.45 17.97 8.93
C TRP A 112 7.61 19.47 9.13
N GLU A 113 6.86 20.07 10.07
CA GLU A 113 6.99 21.49 10.43
C GLU A 113 8.44 21.83 10.83
N GLN A 114 9.07 20.98 11.65
CA GLN A 114 10.48 21.16 12.04
C GLN A 114 11.43 21.06 10.84
N LEU A 115 11.17 20.16 9.89
CA LEU A 115 11.96 20.06 8.66
C LEU A 115 11.80 21.30 7.77
N GLU A 116 10.59 21.83 7.67
CA GLU A 116 10.31 23.08 6.95
C GLU A 116 10.99 24.29 7.59
N GLU A 117 11.01 24.37 8.92
CA GLU A 117 11.73 25.44 9.64
C GLU A 117 13.25 25.36 9.39
N LEU A 118 13.82 24.16 9.38
CA LEU A 118 15.26 23.96 9.22
C LEU A 118 15.73 24.12 7.77
N PHE A 119 14.90 23.71 6.80
CA PHE A 119 15.32 23.60 5.40
C PHE A 119 14.58 24.54 4.46
N GLY A 120 13.55 25.22 4.94
CA GLY A 120 12.65 26.04 4.14
C GLY A 120 11.67 25.21 3.33
N THR A 121 10.76 25.90 2.66
CA THR A 121 9.72 25.32 1.78
C THR A 121 9.91 25.69 0.32
N ALA A 122 10.77 26.68 0.03
CA ALA A 122 10.98 27.18 -1.32
C ALA A 122 11.84 26.23 -2.15
N PRO A 123 11.43 25.88 -3.39
CA PRO A 123 12.29 25.19 -4.33
C PRO A 123 13.53 26.01 -4.68
N ASP A 124 14.61 25.34 -5.10
CA ASP A 124 15.81 26.02 -5.58
C ASP A 124 15.63 26.54 -7.02
N SER A 125 16.68 27.11 -7.60
CA SER A 125 16.67 27.64 -8.98
C SER A 125 16.42 26.57 -10.06
N GLU A 126 16.59 25.29 -9.72
CA GLU A 126 16.33 24.14 -10.61
C GLU A 126 14.95 23.53 -10.35
N GLY A 127 14.16 24.12 -9.45
CA GLY A 127 12.83 23.65 -9.08
C GLY A 127 12.83 22.46 -8.12
N ARG A 128 13.96 22.14 -7.48
CA ARG A 128 14.06 21.03 -6.52
C ARG A 128 13.53 21.42 -5.15
N ALA A 129 12.76 20.53 -4.53
CA ALA A 129 12.21 20.75 -3.19
C ALA A 129 13.29 20.57 -2.10
N PRO A 130 13.21 21.31 -0.98
CA PRO A 130 14.13 21.13 0.16
C PRO A 130 14.11 19.71 0.74
N VAL A 131 12.91 19.13 0.85
CA VAL A 131 12.63 17.78 1.37
C VAL A 131 11.57 17.12 0.50
N ILE A 132 11.72 15.82 0.22
CA ILE A 132 10.72 15.00 -0.48
C ILE A 132 10.28 13.88 0.47
N PRO A 133 9.02 13.83 0.93
CA PRO A 133 8.57 12.77 1.80
C PRO A 133 8.33 11.49 0.98
N VAL A 134 8.79 10.36 1.51
CA VAL A 134 8.56 9.04 0.93
C VAL A 134 8.03 8.13 2.03
N THR A 135 6.85 7.56 1.84
CA THR A 135 6.28 6.59 2.79
C THR A 135 6.24 5.19 2.20
N TYR A 136 6.45 4.19 3.05
CA TYR A 136 6.30 2.81 2.66
C TYR A 136 4.82 2.46 2.54
N MET A 137 4.49 1.50 1.67
CA MET A 137 3.11 1.06 1.42
C MET A 137 2.42 0.56 2.68
N ASN A 138 3.18 -0.06 3.60
CA ASN A 138 2.70 -0.46 4.92
C ASN A 138 2.63 0.75 5.87
N SER A 139 1.76 1.69 5.55
CA SER A 139 1.44 2.90 6.30
C SER A 139 -0.06 3.17 6.20
N SER A 140 -0.62 4.05 7.02
CA SER A 140 -2.03 4.44 6.91
C SER A 140 -2.32 5.21 5.62
N ALA A 141 -3.60 5.22 5.18
CA ALA A 141 -4.05 6.12 4.12
C ALA A 141 -3.72 7.60 4.41
N ALA A 142 -3.82 8.02 5.68
CA ALA A 142 -3.47 9.37 6.13
C ALA A 142 -2.01 9.74 5.81
N LEU A 143 -1.04 8.87 6.11
CA LEU A 143 0.37 9.11 5.80
C LEU A 143 0.67 9.08 4.29
N LYS A 144 -0.09 8.29 3.52
CA LYS A 144 -0.01 8.32 2.05
C LYS A 144 -0.53 9.66 1.52
N ALA A 145 -1.65 10.13 2.04
CA ALA A 145 -2.18 11.45 1.72
C ALA A 145 -1.20 12.56 2.14
N PHE A 146 -0.49 12.40 3.26
CA PHE A 146 0.56 13.31 3.73
C PHE A 146 1.71 13.41 2.73
N CYS A 147 2.22 12.27 2.27
CA CYS A 147 3.25 12.27 1.25
C CYS A 147 2.74 12.92 -0.04
N GLY A 148 1.52 12.57 -0.49
CA GLY A 148 0.93 13.13 -1.71
C GLY A 148 0.76 14.65 -1.66
N ARG A 149 0.22 15.21 -0.57
CA ARG A 149 0.00 16.67 -0.41
C ARG A 149 1.31 17.46 -0.38
N ASN A 150 2.39 16.84 0.10
CA ASN A 150 3.73 17.43 0.20
C ASN A 150 4.65 17.07 -0.98
N GLY A 151 4.10 16.69 -2.14
CA GLY A 151 4.87 16.42 -3.36
C GLY A 151 5.75 15.16 -3.32
N GLY A 152 5.46 14.27 -2.37
CA GLY A 152 6.12 13.00 -2.14
C GLY A 152 5.50 11.82 -2.89
N ILE A 153 5.85 10.61 -2.46
CA ILE A 153 5.46 9.37 -3.14
C ILE A 153 5.43 8.16 -2.20
N VAL A 154 4.63 7.15 -2.54
CA VAL A 154 4.57 5.86 -1.81
C VAL A 154 5.51 4.85 -2.48
N CYS A 155 6.23 4.05 -1.68
CA CYS A 155 7.08 2.96 -2.17
C CYS A 155 6.72 1.59 -1.59
N THR A 156 7.09 0.53 -2.30
CA THR A 156 7.08 -0.88 -1.87
C THR A 156 8.50 -1.44 -1.91
N SER A 157 8.70 -2.63 -1.34
CA SER A 157 9.98 -3.35 -1.45
C SER A 157 10.39 -3.60 -2.90
N SER A 158 9.41 -3.79 -3.78
CA SER A 158 9.61 -4.05 -5.22
C SER A 158 9.99 -2.81 -6.03
N ASN A 159 9.69 -1.59 -5.58
CA ASN A 159 10.01 -0.35 -6.30
C ASN A 159 10.87 0.67 -5.52
N ALA A 160 11.26 0.38 -4.28
CA ALA A 160 11.95 1.32 -3.38
C ALA A 160 13.18 1.97 -4.00
N LYS A 161 14.01 1.21 -4.72
CA LYS A 161 15.20 1.74 -5.38
C LYS A 161 14.85 2.84 -6.39
N THR A 162 13.91 2.56 -7.29
CA THR A 162 13.45 3.51 -8.31
C THR A 162 12.83 4.75 -7.69
N VAL A 163 12.04 4.58 -6.63
CA VAL A 163 11.42 5.70 -5.91
C VAL A 163 12.48 6.59 -5.25
N LEU A 164 13.49 6.00 -4.60
CA LEU A 164 14.56 6.77 -3.96
C LEU A 164 15.42 7.51 -4.99
N GLU A 165 15.75 6.89 -6.13
CA GLU A 165 16.44 7.57 -7.24
C GLU A 165 15.62 8.78 -7.73
N TRP A 166 14.31 8.60 -7.96
CA TRP A 166 13.38 9.67 -8.34
C TRP A 166 13.34 10.82 -7.30
N ALA A 167 13.31 10.48 -6.02
CA ALA A 167 13.25 11.44 -4.92
C ALA A 167 14.56 12.22 -4.78
N PHE A 168 15.70 11.54 -4.94
CA PHE A 168 17.00 12.20 -4.94
C PHE A 168 17.09 13.22 -6.07
N GLU A 169 16.75 12.88 -7.31
CA GLU A 169 16.78 13.82 -8.44
C GLU A 169 15.97 15.12 -8.20
N ARG A 170 14.92 15.05 -7.37
CA ARG A 170 13.97 16.15 -7.11
C ARG A 170 14.20 16.89 -5.79
N GLY A 171 14.99 16.32 -4.89
CA GLY A 171 15.38 16.96 -3.63
C GLY A 171 16.67 17.76 -3.79
N GLN A 172 16.80 18.89 -3.10
CA GLN A 172 18.02 19.73 -3.12
C GLN A 172 19.28 19.02 -2.61
N ARG A 173 19.15 17.83 -2.00
CA ARG A 173 20.23 17.09 -1.32
C ARG A 173 20.60 15.76 -2.01
N SER A 174 20.47 15.69 -3.33
CA SER A 174 20.83 14.53 -4.16
C SER A 174 22.35 14.32 -4.28
N SER A 175 22.79 13.10 -3.96
CA SER A 175 23.97 12.32 -4.41
C SER A 175 25.39 12.93 -4.54
N SER A 176 25.61 14.23 -4.73
CA SER A 176 26.96 14.79 -4.81
C SER A 176 27.68 14.87 -3.46
N SER A 177 26.93 14.88 -2.35
CA SER A 177 27.47 14.85 -0.97
C SER A 177 27.33 13.49 -0.25
N LEU A 178 26.50 12.58 -0.77
CA LEU A 178 26.22 11.27 -0.14
C LEU A 178 27.03 10.11 -0.75
N THR A 179 27.49 10.23 -2.00
CA THR A 179 28.34 9.21 -2.64
C THR A 179 29.72 9.08 -1.98
N SER A 180 30.26 10.16 -1.41
CA SER A 180 31.51 10.12 -0.62
C SER A 180 31.37 9.33 0.69
N THR A 181 30.18 9.28 1.28
CA THR A 181 29.95 8.65 2.59
C THR A 181 29.55 7.18 2.45
N TRP A 182 28.78 6.83 1.41
CA TRP A 182 28.38 5.44 1.15
C TRP A 182 29.50 4.55 0.59
N ALA A 183 30.48 5.13 -0.11
CA ALA A 183 31.66 4.38 -0.56
C ALA A 183 32.62 4.01 0.58
N ALA A 184 32.51 4.66 1.74
CA ALA A 184 33.42 4.47 2.88
C ALA A 184 33.01 3.34 3.85
N THR A 185 31.79 2.79 3.76
CA THR A 185 31.26 1.81 4.73
C THR A 185 30.95 0.42 4.17
N ARG A 186 31.35 0.09 2.92
CA ARG A 186 31.33 -1.31 2.47
C ARG A 186 32.47 -2.09 3.14
N PRO A 187 32.20 -3.12 3.97
CA PRO A 187 33.22 -4.09 4.33
C PRO A 187 33.56 -4.86 3.05
N ARG A 188 34.84 -4.88 2.67
CA ARG A 188 35.34 -5.79 1.65
C ARG A 188 34.99 -7.22 2.06
N ARG A 189 34.17 -7.89 1.26
CA ARG A 189 34.13 -9.34 1.13
C ARG A 189 34.42 -9.68 -0.32
#